data_AF-A0AAQ1G9F0-F1
#
_entry.id   AF-A0AAQ1G9F0-F1
#
_cell.length_a   1.000
_cell.length_b   1.000
_cell.length_c   1.000
_cell.angle_alpha   90.00
_cell.angle_beta   90.00
_cell.angle_gamma   90.00
#
_symmetry.space_group_name_H-M   'P 1'
#
loop_
_entity.id
_entity.type
_entity.pdbx_description
1 polymer ?
#
loop_
_entity_poly.entity_id
_entity_poly.type
_entity_poly.pdbx_seq_one_letter_code
_entity_poly.pdbx_strand_id
1 'polypeptide(L)'
;MFGNGMTEWLVVGVVALIVLGPERLPSLVRMAGRATGKVRGLWADVQRELDGSLPADEVRELAENVRELRAQTNVKQFVRRLAVDEERRQG
;
A
#
# COMPACT_ATOMS: atom_id res chain seq x y z
N MET A 1 22.34 -20.55 1.14
CA MET A 1 21.86 -19.25 0.63
C MET A 1 20.44 -19.46 0.13
N PHE A 2 19.44 -19.00 0.89
CA PHE A 2 18.05 -18.97 0.44
C PHE A 2 17.93 -17.81 -0.54
N GLY A 3 17.80 -18.13 -1.82
CA GLY A 3 17.75 -17.14 -2.89
C GLY A 3 16.52 -17.37 -3.74
N ASN A 4 15.57 -16.43 -3.67
CA ASN A 4 14.67 -15.97 -4.72
C ASN A 4 13.92 -17.06 -5.52
N GLY A 5 13.74 -18.23 -4.94
CA GLY A 5 13.22 -19.43 -5.60
C GLY A 5 12.07 -20.00 -4.79
N MET A 6 11.15 -20.67 -5.47
CA MET A 6 9.93 -21.30 -4.93
C MET A 6 10.13 -22.00 -3.57
N THR A 7 11.34 -22.49 -3.28
CA THR A 7 11.75 -23.04 -1.98
C THR A 7 11.49 -22.08 -0.80
N GLU A 8 11.79 -20.79 -0.90
CA GLU A 8 11.54 -19.83 0.18
C GLU A 8 10.04 -19.67 0.47
N TRP A 9 9.24 -19.51 -0.60
CA TRP A 9 7.78 -19.47 -0.49
C TRP A 9 7.20 -20.76 0.10
N LEU A 10 7.78 -21.92 -0.23
CA LEU A 10 7.37 -23.21 0.32
C LEU A 10 7.66 -23.28 1.82
N VAL A 11 8.84 -22.86 2.25
CA VAL A 11 9.20 -22.81 3.68
C VAL A 11 8.26 -21.86 4.44
N VAL A 12 8.01 -20.66 3.90
CA VAL A 12 7.06 -19.72 4.49
C VAL A 12 5.65 -20.32 4.57
N GLY A 13 5.21 -21.03 3.52
CA GLY A 13 3.94 -21.75 3.50
C GLY A 13 3.84 -22.80 4.60
N VAL A 14 4.87 -23.62 4.78
CA VAL A 14 4.91 -24.64 5.85
C VAL A 14 4.87 -23.99 7.24
N VAL A 15 5.67 -22.95 7.47
CA VAL A 15 5.65 -22.23 8.76
C VAL A 15 4.28 -21.59 9.01
N ALA A 16 3.67 -20.98 8.00
CA ALA A 16 2.34 -20.39 8.10
C ALA A 16 1.27 -21.44 8.44
N LEU A 17 1.35 -22.65 7.86
CA LEU A 17 0.45 -23.75 8.19
C LEU A 17 0.62 -24.22 9.63
N ILE A 18 1.83 -24.24 10.17
CA ILE A 18 2.10 -24.65 11.56
C ILE A 18 1.60 -23.59 12.55
N VAL A 19 1.92 -22.32 12.31
CA VAL A 19 1.60 -21.22 13.24
C VAL A 19 0.11 -20.91 13.23
N LEU A 20 -0.47 -20.81 12.04
CA LEU A 20 -1.85 -20.39 11.85
C LEU A 20 -2.82 -21.58 11.85
N GLY A 21 -2.37 -22.76 11.44
CA GLY A 21 -3.18 -23.96 11.24
C GLY A 21 -3.66 -24.11 9.79
N PRO A 22 -3.62 -25.34 9.21
CA PRO A 22 -4.01 -25.59 7.83
C PRO A 22 -5.48 -25.31 7.54
N GLU A 23 -6.38 -25.45 8.52
CA GLU A 23 -7.79 -25.14 8.35
C GLU A 23 -8.09 -23.63 8.42
N ARG A 24 -7.22 -22.86 9.09
CA ARG A 24 -7.46 -21.42 9.37
C ARG A 24 -6.89 -20.51 8.29
N LEU A 25 -5.74 -20.87 7.70
CA LEU A 25 -5.12 -20.14 6.59
C LEU A 25 -6.08 -19.87 5.41
N PRO A 26 -6.80 -20.87 4.86
CA PRO A 26 -7.76 -20.63 3.78
C PRO A 26 -8.97 -19.80 4.23
N SER A 27 -9.37 -19.90 5.49
CA SER A 27 -10.47 -19.09 6.05
C SER A 27 -10.09 -17.61 6.12
N LEU A 28 -8.87 -17.29 6.58
CA LEU A 28 -8.36 -15.92 6.63
C LEU A 28 -8.20 -15.31 5.24
N VAL A 29 -7.65 -16.05 4.28
CA VAL A 29 -7.56 -15.58 2.88
C VAL A 29 -8.95 -15.32 2.30
N ARG A 30 -9.94 -16.18 2.59
CA ARG A 30 -11.33 -15.95 2.17
C ARG A 30 -11.96 -14.73 2.84
N MET A 31 -11.69 -14.50 4.13
CA MET A 31 -12.21 -13.36 4.86
C MET A 31 -11.59 -12.05 4.36
N ALA A 32 -10.26 -12.02 4.24
CA ALA A 32 -9.53 -10.89 3.67
C ALA A 32 -9.95 -10.65 2.22
N GLY A 33 -10.05 -11.69 1.40
CA GLY A 33 -10.47 -11.60 0.01
C GLY A 33 -11.89 -11.03 -0.15
N ARG A 34 -12.84 -11.41 0.72
CA ARG A 34 -14.17 -10.80 0.75
C ARG A 34 -14.13 -9.34 1.18
N ALA A 35 -13.32 -8.99 2.18
CA ALA A 35 -13.16 -7.61 2.62
C ALA A 35 -12.56 -6.72 1.51
N THR A 36 -11.47 -7.16 0.88
CA THR A 36 -10.85 -6.48 -0.26
C THR A 36 -11.78 -6.43 -1.46
N GLY A 37 -12.54 -7.49 -1.73
CA GLY A 37 -13.53 -7.54 -2.80
C GLY A 37 -14.65 -6.51 -2.62
N LYS A 38 -15.16 -6.35 -1.38
CA LYS A 38 -16.12 -5.30 -1.05
C LYS A 38 -15.53 -3.93 -1.30
N VAL A 39 -14.33 -3.65 -0.77
CA VAL A 39 -13.63 -2.37 -0.97
C VAL A 39 -13.48 -2.07 -2.46
N ARG A 40 -13.01 -3.04 -3.26
CA ARG A 40 -12.88 -2.91 -4.72
C ARG A 40 -14.21 -2.65 -5.42
N GLY A 41 -15.30 -3.25 -4.93
CA GLY A 41 -16.66 -2.97 -5.40
C GLY A 41 -17.08 -1.53 -5.12
N LEU A 42 -16.88 -1.02 -3.90
CA LEU A 42 -17.16 0.38 -3.57
C LEU A 42 -16.38 1.36 -4.46
N TRP A 43 -15.09 1.11 -4.71
CA TRP A 43 -14.31 1.95 -5.64
C TRP A 43 -14.88 1.93 -7.06
N ALA A 44 -15.34 0.77 -7.53
CA ALA A 44 -15.94 0.65 -8.85
C ALA A 44 -17.29 1.37 -8.94
N ASP A 45 -18.08 1.36 -7.87
CA ASP A 45 -19.37 2.06 -7.84
C ASP A 45 -19.17 3.57 -7.76
N VAL A 46 -18.22 4.05 -6.95
CA VAL A 46 -17.80 5.46 -6.95
C VAL A 46 -17.30 5.88 -8.33
N GLN A 47 -16.46 5.07 -8.98
CA GLN A 47 -15.98 5.38 -10.32
C GLN A 47 -17.12 5.44 -11.36
N ARG A 48 -18.13 4.56 -11.27
CA ARG A 48 -19.31 4.59 -12.13
C ARG A 48 -20.19 5.82 -11.89
N GLU A 49 -20.32 6.24 -10.64
CA GLU A 49 -21.07 7.44 -10.26
C GLU A 49 -20.34 8.72 -10.71
N LEU A 50 -19.00 8.71 -10.68
CA LEU A 50 -18.16 9.79 -11.22
C LEU A 50 -18.16 9.81 -12.76
N ASP A 51 -18.10 8.66 -13.45
CA ASP A 51 -18.15 8.58 -14.92
C ASP A 51 -19.50 9.06 -15.49
N GLY A 52 -20.55 9.12 -14.67
CA GLY A 52 -21.85 9.68 -15.04
C GLY A 52 -21.93 11.21 -14.99
N SER A 53 -20.95 11.92 -14.43
CA SER A 53 -21.06 13.38 -14.20
C SER A 53 -19.75 14.18 -14.06
N LEU A 54 -18.56 13.56 -13.91
CA LEU A 54 -17.27 14.25 -13.72
C LEU A 54 -16.31 14.00 -14.90
N PRO A 55 -15.84 15.06 -15.58
CA PRO A 55 -14.82 14.97 -16.62
C PRO A 55 -13.50 14.42 -16.08
N ALA A 56 -12.76 13.67 -16.91
CA ALA A 56 -11.44 13.12 -16.58
C ALA A 56 -10.44 14.18 -16.07
N ASP A 57 -10.66 15.46 -16.41
CA ASP A 57 -9.85 16.60 -15.99
C ASP A 57 -9.96 16.89 -14.49
N GLU A 58 -11.14 16.74 -13.88
CA GLU A 58 -11.36 16.96 -12.44
C GLU A 58 -10.70 15.87 -11.59
N VAL A 59 -10.77 14.61 -12.03
CA VAL A 59 -10.10 13.47 -11.35
C VAL A 59 -8.58 13.65 -11.35
N ARG A 60 -8.05 14.24 -12.42
CA ARG A 60 -6.63 14.50 -12.61
C ARG A 60 -6.15 15.66 -11.75
N GLU A 61 -6.95 16.70 -11.61
CA GLU A 61 -6.70 17.82 -10.68
C GLU A 61 -6.72 17.36 -9.21
N LEU A 62 -7.69 16.51 -8.81
CA LEU A 62 -7.70 15.89 -7.48
C LEU A 62 -6.45 15.04 -7.22
N ALA A 63 -6.00 14.28 -8.23
CA ALA A 63 -4.78 13.48 -8.11
C ALA A 63 -3.53 14.35 -7.94
N GLU A 64 -3.44 15.49 -8.63
CA GLU A 64 -2.35 16.45 -8.47
C GLU A 64 -2.39 17.13 -7.09
N ASN A 65 -3.56 17.58 -6.63
CA ASN A 65 -3.73 18.20 -5.31
C ASN A 65 -3.36 17.22 -4.17
N VAL A 66 -3.75 15.94 -4.26
CA VAL A 66 -3.35 14.92 -3.28
C VAL A 66 -1.84 14.65 -3.34
N ARG A 67 -1.24 14.69 -4.53
CA ARG A 67 0.20 14.53 -4.72
C ARG A 67 0.97 15.72 -4.14
N GLU A 68 0.45 16.93 -4.29
CA GLU A 68 1.02 18.15 -3.72
C GLU A 68 0.89 18.16 -2.18
N LEU A 69 -0.26 17.79 -1.63
CA LEU A 69 -0.47 17.64 -0.17
C LEU A 69 0.49 16.60 0.43
N ARG A 70 0.70 15.47 -0.26
CA ARG A 70 1.70 14.47 0.15
C ARG A 70 3.13 14.99 0.02
N ALA A 71 3.41 15.85 -0.96
CA ALA A 71 4.70 16.52 -1.09
C ALA A 71 4.89 17.61 -0.01
N GLN A 72 3.83 18.20 0.52
CA GLN A 72 3.91 19.14 1.64
C GLN A 72 4.07 18.43 3.00
N THR A 73 3.52 17.22 3.17
CA THR A 73 3.88 16.27 4.25
C THR A 73 5.22 15.62 3.94
N ASN A 74 6.23 16.46 3.75
CA ASN A 74 7.53 16.08 3.27
C ASN A 74 8.34 15.49 4.44
N VAL A 75 8.14 14.19 4.70
CA VAL A 75 9.11 13.37 5.45
C VAL A 75 10.51 13.53 4.82
N LYS A 76 10.57 13.76 3.50
CA LYS A 76 11.81 14.11 2.78
C LYS A 76 12.41 15.46 3.18
N GLN A 77 11.63 16.49 3.52
CA GLN A 77 12.20 17.75 4.04
C GLN A 77 12.70 17.58 5.47
N PHE A 78 12.02 16.77 6.28
CA PHE A 78 12.44 16.48 7.66
C PHE A 78 13.75 15.68 7.69
N VAL A 79 13.86 14.63 6.87
CA VAL A 79 15.09 13.83 6.71
C VAL A 79 16.21 14.66 6.08
N ARG A 80 15.91 15.53 5.11
CA ARG A 80 16.92 16.42 4.51
C ARG A 80 17.42 17.48 5.50
N ARG A 81 16.57 17.98 6.40
CA ARG A 81 17.02 18.92 7.46
C ARG A 81 17.89 18.22 8.50
N LEU A 82 17.60 16.97 8.85
CA LEU A 82 18.43 16.19 9.78
C LEU A 82 19.77 15.77 9.15
N ALA A 83 19.79 15.44 7.86
CA ALA A 83 21.02 15.10 7.14
C ALA A 83 21.92 16.32 6.83
N VAL A 84 21.38 17.53 6.83
CA VAL A 84 22.15 18.77 6.57
C VAL A 84 22.72 19.40 7.85
N ASP A 85 22.21 19.03 9.02
CA ASP A 85 22.62 19.63 10.31
C ASP A 85 23.84 18.93 10.95
N GLU A 86 24.22 17.73 10.48
CA GLU A 86 25.40 17.00 10.97
C GLU A 86 26.73 17.61 10.51
N GLU A 87 26.77 18.25 9.32
CA GLU A 87 28.01 18.85 8.78
C GLU A 87 28.38 20.19 9.44
N ARG A 88 27.47 20.85 10.16
CA ARG A 88 27.75 22.14 10.83
C ARG A 88 28.23 22.01 12.28
N ARG A 89 28.29 20.78 12.83
CA ARG A 89 28.79 20.52 14.20
C ARG A 89 30.24 20.03 14.25
N GLN A 90 30.93 19.89 13.11
CA GLN A 90 32.35 19.51 13.04
C GLN A 90 33.24 20.58 12.39
N GLY A 91 32.81 21.85 12.42
CA GLY A 91 33.62 23.00 12.01
C GLY A 91 33.86 23.95 13.18
#